data_AF-A0A0F8YCF4-F1
#
_entry.id   AF-A0A0F8YCF4-F1
#
_cell.length_a   1.000
_cell.length_b   1.000
_cell.length_c   1.000
_cell.angle_alpha   90.00
_cell.angle_beta   90.00
_cell.angle_gamma   90.00
#
_symmetry.space_group_name_H-M   'P 1'
#
loop_
_entity.id
_entity.type
_entity.pdbx_description
1 polymer ?
#
loop_
_entity_poly.entity_id
_entity_poly.type
_entity_poly.pdbx_seq_one_letter_code
_entity_poly.pdbx_strand_id
1 'polypeptide(L)'
;FHLLQMIGRLLHFYERHLHDAGYKNIYKKVREKLVYLVDPKILLDRTINCCLFYTFHFLTSGKELAKEILNENIEHSSITVGVPVSLGFHARPSLLVAKIVQHFGGQVELCVADDRFDASSVLDIQWAGGKIQKENITEVIFKGDSRALKDIETLAGVNYGEDSIGKGVPLPRELAYLK
;
A
#
# COMPACT_ATOMS: atom_id res chain seq x y z
N PHE A 1 6.09 -2.50 -27.36
CA PHE A 1 4.73 -2.04 -26.99
C PHE A 1 4.32 -2.73 -25.70
N HIS A 2 3.83 -1.98 -24.71
CA HIS A 2 3.31 -2.56 -23.46
C HIS A 2 1.78 -2.45 -23.38
N LEU A 3 1.15 -3.21 -22.46
CA LEU A 3 -0.32 -3.31 -22.38
C LEU A 3 -1.00 -1.95 -22.16
N LEU A 4 -0.48 -1.07 -21.30
CA LEU A 4 -1.04 0.29 -21.13
C LEU A 4 -1.03 1.12 -22.43
N GLN A 5 0.03 1.03 -23.25
CA GLN A 5 0.06 1.67 -24.57
C GLN A 5 -0.97 1.07 -25.52
N MET A 6 -1.18 -0.24 -25.45
CA MET A 6 -2.22 -0.92 -26.25
C MET A 6 -3.62 -0.44 -25.83
N ILE A 7 -3.93 -0.42 -24.54
CA ILE A 7 -5.21 0.08 -24.01
C ILE A 7 -5.49 1.49 -24.53
N GLY A 8 -4.53 2.41 -24.37
CA GLY A 8 -4.71 3.79 -24.81
C GLY A 8 -5.00 3.91 -26.30
N ARG A 9 -4.35 3.10 -27.14
CA ARG A 9 -4.59 3.11 -28.60
C ARG A 9 -5.92 2.47 -28.99
N LEU A 10 -6.28 1.34 -28.38
CA LEU A 10 -7.55 0.65 -28.67
C LEU A 10 -8.73 1.49 -28.19
N LEU A 11 -8.62 2.11 -27.02
CA LEU A 11 -9.64 3.00 -26.47
C LEU A 11 -9.78 4.27 -27.32
N HIS A 12 -8.66 4.90 -27.70
CA HIS A 12 -8.69 6.02 -28.65
C HIS A 12 -9.37 5.61 -29.96
N PHE A 13 -9.05 4.42 -30.50
CA PHE A 13 -9.65 3.95 -31.74
C PHE A 13 -11.16 3.76 -31.59
N TYR A 14 -11.59 3.16 -30.49
CA TYR A 14 -13.00 3.02 -30.16
C TYR A 14 -13.70 4.39 -30.08
N GLU A 15 -13.22 5.28 -29.20
CA GLU A 15 -13.87 6.56 -28.89
C GLU A 15 -13.90 7.52 -30.08
N ARG A 16 -12.83 7.57 -30.86
CA ARG A 16 -12.67 8.55 -31.95
C ARG A 16 -13.19 8.07 -33.29
N HIS A 17 -13.24 6.75 -33.51
CA HIS A 17 -13.54 6.21 -34.83
C HIS A 17 -14.73 5.23 -34.88
N LEU A 18 -15.08 4.57 -33.78
CA LEU A 18 -16.16 3.56 -33.75
C LEU A 18 -17.39 3.99 -32.94
N HIS A 19 -17.22 4.83 -31.92
CA HIS A 19 -18.31 5.31 -31.08
C HIS A 19 -19.26 6.24 -31.85
N ASP A 20 -20.58 6.07 -31.67
CA ASP A 20 -21.56 6.96 -32.28
C ASP A 20 -21.78 8.20 -31.41
N ALA A 21 -21.20 9.33 -31.80
CA ALA A 21 -21.40 10.60 -31.11
C ALA A 21 -22.23 11.61 -31.91
N GLY A 22 -22.98 11.17 -32.93
CA GLY A 22 -23.91 12.06 -33.67
C GLY A 22 -23.26 13.05 -34.66
N TYR A 23 -22.14 12.68 -35.28
CA TYR A 23 -21.39 13.56 -36.21
C TYR A 23 -22.04 13.74 -37.61
N LYS A 24 -21.59 14.78 -38.35
CA LYS A 24 -22.00 15.10 -39.73
C LYS A 24 -21.82 13.92 -40.71
N ASN A 25 -22.63 13.87 -41.78
CA ASN A 25 -22.78 12.75 -42.73
C ASN A 25 -21.49 12.09 -43.26
N ILE A 26 -20.39 12.82 -43.46
CA ILE A 26 -19.12 12.25 -43.99
C ILE A 26 -18.47 11.33 -42.94
N TYR A 27 -18.44 11.76 -41.67
CA TYR A 27 -17.87 10.98 -40.57
C TYR A 27 -18.68 9.71 -40.31
N LYS A 28 -20.00 9.77 -40.49
CA LYS A 28 -20.90 8.62 -40.38
C LYS A 28 -20.55 7.52 -41.39
N LYS A 29 -20.34 7.86 -42.67
CA LYS A 29 -19.97 6.88 -43.71
C LYS A 29 -18.63 6.20 -43.46
N VAL A 30 -17.63 6.95 -42.98
CA VAL A 30 -16.31 6.37 -42.64
C VAL A 30 -16.43 5.46 -41.43
N ARG A 31 -17.13 5.89 -40.38
CA ARG A 31 -17.40 5.09 -39.20
C ARG A 31 -18.10 3.78 -39.54
N GLU A 32 -19.17 3.81 -40.35
CA GLU A 32 -19.91 2.61 -40.75
C GLU A 32 -18.99 1.57 -41.43
N LYS A 33 -18.08 2.02 -42.31
CA LYS A 33 -17.07 1.15 -42.91
C LYS A 33 -16.08 0.60 -41.89
N LEU A 34 -15.63 1.42 -40.93
CA LEU A 34 -14.69 0.98 -39.89
C LEU A 34 -15.32 -0.03 -38.93
N VAL A 35 -16.58 0.18 -38.53
CA VAL A 35 -17.34 -0.75 -37.68
C VAL A 35 -17.56 -2.09 -38.39
N TYR A 36 -17.74 -2.09 -39.72
CA TYR A 36 -17.82 -3.33 -40.50
C TYR A 36 -16.48 -4.09 -40.51
N LEU A 37 -15.35 -3.39 -40.53
CA LEU A 37 -14.01 -4.01 -40.52
C LEU A 37 -13.57 -4.45 -39.13
N VAL A 38 -13.95 -3.71 -38.09
CA VAL A 38 -13.54 -3.95 -36.70
C VAL A 38 -14.77 -3.88 -35.81
N ASP A 39 -15.19 -5.03 -35.31
CA ASP A 39 -16.31 -5.13 -34.36
C ASP A 39 -15.97 -4.35 -33.07
N PRO A 40 -16.72 -3.28 -32.73
CA PRO A 40 -16.48 -2.48 -31.53
C PRO A 40 -16.59 -3.30 -30.24
N LYS A 41 -17.42 -4.34 -30.21
CA LYS A 41 -17.58 -5.21 -29.02
C LYS A 41 -16.34 -6.06 -28.81
N ILE A 42 -15.80 -6.65 -29.87
CA ILE A 42 -14.55 -7.43 -29.80
C ILE A 42 -13.39 -6.51 -29.41
N LEU A 43 -13.32 -5.31 -29.99
CA LEU A 43 -12.29 -4.33 -29.64
C LEU A 43 -12.32 -3.97 -28.15
N LEU A 44 -13.49 -3.67 -27.59
CA LEU A 44 -13.66 -3.38 -26.18
C LEU A 44 -13.34 -4.59 -25.29
N ASP A 45 -13.78 -5.80 -25.68
CA ASP A 45 -13.42 -7.04 -24.97
C ASP A 45 -11.90 -7.21 -24.85
N ARG A 46 -11.17 -7.06 -25.96
CA ARG A 46 -9.70 -7.16 -25.94
C ARG A 46 -9.05 -6.03 -25.15
N THR A 47 -9.64 -4.85 -25.14
CA THR A 47 -9.15 -3.70 -24.37
C THR A 47 -9.28 -3.94 -22.86
N ILE A 48 -10.46 -4.38 -22.41
CA ILE A 48 -10.77 -4.54 -20.98
C ILE A 48 -10.33 -5.91 -20.47
N ASN A 49 -10.87 -6.98 -21.05
CA ASN A 49 -10.74 -8.33 -20.51
C ASN A 49 -9.39 -8.98 -20.80
N CYS A 50 -8.61 -8.42 -21.74
CA CYS A 50 -7.23 -8.84 -21.96
C CYS A 50 -6.27 -7.78 -21.45
N CYS A 51 -6.22 -6.60 -22.10
CA CYS A 51 -5.13 -5.67 -21.82
C CYS A 51 -5.21 -5.07 -20.41
N LEU A 52 -6.38 -4.58 -19.98
CA LEU A 52 -6.55 -4.03 -18.64
C LEU A 52 -6.44 -5.11 -17.56
N PHE A 53 -7.06 -6.26 -17.78
CA PHE A 53 -6.95 -7.42 -16.88
C PHE A 53 -5.49 -7.81 -16.61
N TYR A 54 -4.70 -8.07 -17.66
CA TYR A 54 -3.31 -8.48 -17.49
C TYR A 54 -2.42 -7.34 -16.97
N THR A 55 -2.72 -6.09 -17.29
CA THR A 55 -2.03 -4.94 -16.66
C THR A 55 -2.23 -4.97 -15.16
N PHE A 56 -3.47 -5.13 -14.69
CA PHE A 56 -3.77 -5.22 -13.28
C PHE A 56 -3.15 -6.46 -12.62
N HIS A 57 -3.20 -7.62 -13.29
CA HIS A 57 -2.56 -8.85 -12.83
C HIS A 57 -1.07 -8.66 -12.60
N PHE A 58 -0.33 -8.16 -13.60
CA PHE A 58 1.12 -7.98 -13.48
C PHE A 58 1.52 -6.89 -12.49
N LEU A 59 0.76 -5.80 -12.38
CA LEU A 59 1.03 -4.77 -11.38
C LEU A 59 0.79 -5.29 -9.96
N THR A 60 -0.26 -6.11 -9.76
CA THR A 60 -0.59 -6.71 -8.47
C THR A 60 0.44 -7.76 -8.08
N SER A 61 0.70 -8.76 -8.94
CA SER A 61 1.68 -9.81 -8.67
C SER A 61 3.11 -9.27 -8.61
N GLY A 62 3.42 -8.23 -9.38
CA GLY A 62 4.72 -7.57 -9.33
C GLY A 62 5.00 -6.89 -7.99
N LYS A 63 3.96 -6.49 -7.23
CA LYS A 63 4.12 -5.90 -5.90
C LYS A 63 4.66 -6.91 -4.90
N GLU A 64 4.19 -8.16 -4.96
CA GLU A 64 4.66 -9.25 -4.09
C GLU A 64 6.13 -9.56 -4.39
N LEU A 65 6.47 -9.76 -5.67
CA LEU A 65 7.85 -9.98 -6.09
C LEU A 65 8.78 -8.81 -5.73
N ALA A 66 8.31 -7.55 -5.88
CA ALA A 66 9.09 -6.38 -5.50
C ALA A 66 9.36 -6.34 -3.99
N LYS A 67 8.41 -6.77 -3.16
CA LYS A 67 8.59 -6.88 -1.70
C LYS A 67 9.59 -7.98 -1.35
N GLU A 68 9.52 -9.14 -2.00
CA GLU A 68 10.47 -10.23 -1.82
C GLU A 68 11.90 -9.77 -2.11
N ILE A 69 12.12 -9.19 -3.30
CA ILE A 69 13.41 -8.64 -3.71
C ILE A 69 13.87 -7.55 -2.74
N LEU A 70 12.98 -6.65 -2.31
CA LEU A 70 13.32 -5.62 -1.34
C LEU A 70 13.81 -6.26 -0.03
N ASN A 71 13.06 -7.22 0.52
CA ASN A 71 13.38 -7.87 1.79
C ASN A 71 14.68 -8.70 1.75
N GLU A 72 15.06 -9.24 0.60
CA GLU A 72 16.35 -9.91 0.37
C GLU A 72 17.54 -8.95 0.38
N ASN A 73 17.31 -7.67 0.06
CA ASN A 73 18.36 -6.69 -0.19
C ASN A 73 18.42 -5.55 0.84
N ILE A 74 17.57 -5.59 1.88
CA ILE A 74 17.61 -4.62 2.99
C ILE A 74 18.37 -5.18 4.18
N GLU A 75 18.94 -4.28 4.97
CA GLU A 75 19.53 -4.62 6.26
C GLU A 75 18.41 -4.89 7.28
N HIS A 76 18.43 -6.11 7.83
CA HIS A 76 17.54 -6.53 8.92
C HIS A 76 18.20 -6.27 10.27
N SER A 77 17.49 -5.61 11.17
CA SER A 77 17.94 -5.38 12.54
C SER A 77 16.81 -5.62 13.55
N SER A 78 17.06 -5.28 14.81
CA SER A 78 16.09 -5.38 15.89
C SER A 78 16.28 -4.24 16.87
N ILE A 79 15.18 -3.70 17.37
CA ILE A 79 15.15 -2.68 18.44
C ILE A 79 14.22 -3.14 19.56
N THR A 80 14.52 -2.74 20.78
CA THR A 80 13.64 -2.88 21.94
C THR A 80 13.14 -1.50 22.33
N VAL A 81 11.83 -1.31 22.38
CA VAL A 81 11.21 -0.01 22.68
C VAL A 81 10.10 -0.15 23.70
N GLY A 82 9.84 0.92 24.44
CA GLY A 82 8.72 0.98 25.38
C GLY A 82 7.37 0.89 24.66
N VAL A 83 6.40 0.27 25.32
CA VAL A 83 4.99 0.26 24.90
C VAL A 83 4.37 1.66 25.10
N PRO A 84 3.45 2.13 24.23
CA PRO A 84 2.77 3.41 24.43
C PRO A 84 2.14 3.50 25.82
N VAL A 85 2.44 4.59 26.53
CA VAL A 85 1.99 4.81 27.91
C VAL A 85 0.49 5.12 27.94
N SER A 86 -0.15 4.79 29.06
CA SER A 86 -1.59 4.97 29.35
C SER A 86 -2.54 4.03 28.62
N LEU A 87 -2.45 3.93 27.28
CA LEU A 87 -3.44 3.20 26.47
C LEU A 87 -2.85 2.06 25.63
N GLY A 88 -1.52 1.87 25.60
CA GLY A 88 -0.88 0.83 24.81
C GLY A 88 -1.09 0.99 23.30
N PHE A 89 -0.92 -0.11 22.56
CA PHE A 89 -1.10 -0.12 21.10
C PHE A 89 -2.58 -0.14 20.70
N HIS A 90 -3.26 1.00 20.81
CA HIS A 90 -4.60 1.22 20.28
C HIS A 90 -4.55 1.79 18.84
N ALA A 91 -5.63 2.41 18.36
CA ALA A 91 -5.74 2.93 16.99
C ALA A 91 -4.58 3.83 16.54
N ARG A 92 -4.22 4.84 17.33
CA ARG A 92 -3.26 5.86 16.86
C ARG A 92 -1.80 5.38 16.88
N PRO A 93 -1.26 4.80 17.97
CA PRO A 93 0.11 4.26 17.95
C PRO A 93 0.29 3.18 16.89
N SER A 94 -0.69 2.29 16.76
CA SER A 94 -0.68 1.22 15.73
C SER A 94 -0.70 1.79 14.32
N LEU A 95 -1.51 2.83 14.06
CA LEU A 95 -1.55 3.50 12.76
C LEU A 95 -0.21 4.15 12.41
N LEU A 96 0.44 4.81 13.37
CA LEU A 96 1.71 5.49 13.11
C LEU A 96 2.84 4.49 12.83
N VAL A 97 2.92 3.39 13.58
CA VAL A 97 3.86 2.29 13.29
C VAL A 97 3.57 1.70 11.91
N ALA A 98 2.32 1.35 11.60
CA ALA A 98 1.95 0.80 10.30
C ALA A 98 2.30 1.74 9.14
N LYS A 99 2.05 3.05 9.29
CA LYS A 99 2.43 4.05 8.28
C LYS A 99 3.96 4.10 8.07
N ILE A 100 4.77 3.97 9.12
CA ILE A 100 6.24 3.91 8.99
C ILE A 100 6.63 2.69 8.17
N VAL A 101 6.16 1.49 8.54
CA VAL A 101 6.51 0.24 7.85
C VAL A 101 6.04 0.28 6.38
N GLN A 102 4.83 0.76 6.13
CA GLN A 102 4.29 0.91 4.77
C GLN A 102 5.05 1.94 3.93
N HIS A 103 5.60 2.98 4.54
CA HIS A 103 6.40 3.99 3.84
C HIS A 103 7.69 3.41 3.27
N PHE A 104 8.40 2.59 4.04
CA PHE A 104 9.65 1.96 3.59
C PHE A 104 9.43 0.68 2.76
N GLY A 105 8.30 0.01 2.96
CA GLY A 105 7.88 -1.15 2.19
C GLY A 105 8.55 -2.48 2.57
N GLY A 106 9.61 -2.44 3.37
CA GLY A 106 10.25 -3.63 3.93
C GLY A 106 9.43 -4.26 5.06
N GLN A 107 9.64 -5.54 5.30
CA GLN A 107 8.96 -6.29 6.36
C GLN A 107 9.47 -5.85 7.73
N VAL A 108 8.54 -5.64 8.66
CA VAL A 108 8.83 -5.44 10.08
C VAL A 108 7.81 -6.25 10.89
N GLU A 109 8.28 -6.97 11.88
CA GLU A 109 7.49 -7.75 12.81
C GLU A 109 7.55 -7.12 14.20
N LEU A 110 6.39 -7.04 14.86
CA LEU A 110 6.30 -6.82 16.31
C LEU A 110 6.35 -8.19 17.00
N CYS A 111 7.36 -8.41 17.83
CA CYS A 111 7.59 -9.64 18.57
C CYS A 111 7.14 -9.47 20.03
N VAL A 112 6.19 -10.29 20.48
CA VAL A 112 5.64 -10.28 21.84
C VAL A 112 5.70 -11.70 22.42
N ALA A 113 6.70 -11.93 23.29
CA ALA A 113 7.11 -13.27 23.72
C ALA A 113 7.45 -14.16 22.50
N ASP A 114 6.72 -15.26 22.29
CA ASP A 114 6.89 -16.17 21.16
C ASP A 114 6.07 -15.79 19.92
N ASP A 115 5.13 -14.83 20.05
CA ASP A 115 4.24 -14.43 18.95
C ASP A 115 4.85 -13.31 18.11
N ARG A 116 4.53 -13.33 16.81
CA ARG A 116 4.97 -12.35 15.81
C ARG A 116 3.75 -11.78 15.10
N PHE A 117 3.75 -10.47 14.93
CA PHE A 117 2.66 -9.70 14.35
C PHE A 117 3.19 -8.81 13.22
N ASP A 118 2.47 -8.70 12.10
CA ASP A 118 2.88 -7.82 10.99
C ASP A 118 2.76 -6.35 11.41
N ALA A 119 3.90 -5.66 11.55
CA ALA A 119 3.92 -4.25 11.94
C ALA A 119 3.47 -3.31 10.82
N SER A 120 3.16 -3.81 9.62
CA SER A 120 2.46 -3.06 8.56
C SER A 120 0.94 -3.13 8.67
N SER A 121 0.40 -4.02 9.52
CA SER A 121 -1.03 -4.21 9.78
C SER A 121 -1.44 -3.56 11.09
N VAL A 122 -2.32 -2.56 11.01
CA VAL A 122 -2.89 -1.90 12.21
C VAL A 122 -3.64 -2.92 13.09
N LEU A 123 -4.32 -3.89 12.48
CA LEU A 123 -5.09 -4.90 13.21
C LEU A 123 -4.19 -5.88 13.97
N ASP A 124 -3.08 -6.29 13.36
CA ASP A 124 -2.11 -7.18 13.98
C ASP A 124 -1.45 -6.51 15.19
N ILE A 125 -1.06 -5.24 15.04
CA ILE A 125 -0.47 -4.46 16.15
C ILE A 125 -1.50 -4.27 17.29
N GLN A 126 -2.77 -3.99 16.96
CA GLN A 126 -3.81 -3.87 17.99
C GLN A 126 -4.08 -5.20 18.71
N TRP A 127 -4.05 -6.32 17.99
CA TRP A 127 -4.15 -7.64 18.60
C TRP A 127 -2.97 -7.89 19.54
N ALA A 128 -1.75 -7.60 19.09
CA ALA A 128 -0.56 -7.64 19.94
C ALA A 128 -0.73 -6.75 21.18
N GLY A 129 -1.33 -5.57 21.04
CA GLY A 129 -1.67 -4.65 22.13
C GLY A 129 -2.50 -5.29 23.23
N GLY A 130 -3.52 -6.08 22.88
CA GLY A 130 -4.33 -6.82 23.85
C GLY A 130 -3.52 -7.87 24.63
N LYS A 131 -2.58 -8.56 23.96
CA LYS A 131 -1.68 -9.53 24.61
C LYS A 131 -0.68 -8.83 25.53
N ILE A 132 -0.04 -7.75 25.05
CA ILE A 132 0.89 -6.91 25.79
C ILE A 132 0.25 -6.43 27.10
N GLN A 133 -0.99 -5.94 27.04
CA GLN A 133 -1.72 -5.49 28.21
C GLN A 133 -2.02 -6.64 29.18
N LYS A 134 -2.48 -7.79 28.69
CA LYS A 134 -2.79 -8.97 29.51
C LYS A 134 -1.57 -9.49 30.27
N GLU A 135 -0.39 -9.44 29.65
CA GLU A 135 0.87 -9.97 30.19
C GLU A 135 1.69 -8.92 30.94
N ASN A 136 1.17 -7.69 31.08
CA ASN A 136 1.85 -6.55 31.72
C ASN A 136 3.24 -6.27 31.11
N ILE A 137 3.36 -6.40 29.79
CA ILE A 137 4.60 -6.16 29.06
C ILE A 137 4.82 -4.65 28.92
N THR A 138 5.99 -4.17 29.32
CA THR A 138 6.36 -2.75 29.26
C THR A 138 7.25 -2.39 28.08
N GLU A 139 7.92 -3.38 27.50
CA GLU A 139 8.82 -3.23 26.35
C GLU A 139 8.56 -4.33 25.32
N VAL A 140 8.65 -3.96 24.05
CA VAL A 140 8.45 -4.88 22.92
C VAL A 140 9.61 -4.82 21.97
N ILE A 141 9.79 -5.88 21.19
CA ILE A 141 10.86 -5.98 20.22
C ILE A 141 10.26 -5.84 18.83
N PHE A 142 10.81 -4.93 18.02
CA PHE A 142 10.55 -4.90 16.58
C PHE A 142 11.75 -5.51 15.84
N LYS A 143 11.49 -6.26 14.77
CA LYS A 143 12.50 -6.94 13.92
C LYS A 143 12.19 -6.73 12.45
N GLY A 144 13.19 -6.42 11.63
CA GLY A 144 13.00 -6.27 10.18
C GLY A 144 13.78 -5.10 9.60
N ASP A 145 13.20 -4.40 8.62
CA ASP A 145 13.80 -3.28 7.90
C ASP A 145 14.38 -2.20 8.84
N SER A 146 15.71 -2.13 8.91
CA SER A 146 16.46 -1.19 9.76
C SER A 146 16.06 0.28 9.58
N ARG A 147 15.61 0.68 8.38
CA ARG A 147 15.18 2.06 8.10
C ARG A 147 13.87 2.38 8.81
N ALA A 148 12.91 1.45 8.73
CA ALA A 148 11.64 1.57 9.44
C ALA A 148 11.84 1.48 10.96
N LEU A 149 12.73 0.59 11.42
CA LEU A 149 13.05 0.45 12.84
C LEU A 149 13.60 1.76 13.44
N LYS A 150 14.50 2.46 12.73
CA LYS A 150 15.02 3.76 13.18
C LYS A 150 13.91 4.80 13.42
N ASP A 151 12.91 4.83 12.54
CA ASP A 151 11.79 5.75 12.65
C ASP A 151 10.79 5.30 13.74
N ILE A 152 10.62 3.99 13.95
CA ILE A 152 9.85 3.43 15.07
C ILE A 152 10.52 3.77 16.41
N GLU A 153 11.84 3.67 16.52
CA GLU A 153 12.60 4.06 17.71
C GLU A 153 12.40 5.55 18.03
N THR A 154 12.49 6.40 17.01
CA THR A 154 12.21 7.84 17.13
C THR A 154 10.76 8.11 17.57
N LEU A 155 9.80 7.38 17.01
CA LEU A 155 8.39 7.48 17.35
C LEU A 155 8.13 7.04 18.81
N ALA A 156 8.77 5.96 19.26
CA ALA A 156 8.67 5.47 20.63
C ALA A 156 9.24 6.48 21.64
N GLY A 157 10.33 7.19 21.28
CA GLY A 157 10.93 8.25 22.09
C GLY A 157 10.00 9.44 22.39
N VAL A 158 8.93 9.61 21.60
CA VAL A 158 7.88 10.62 21.83
C VAL A 158 6.53 9.99 22.19
N ASN A 159 6.56 8.83 22.84
CA ASN A 159 5.37 8.08 23.27
C ASN A 159 4.36 7.89 22.11
N TYR A 160 4.87 7.53 20.94
CA TYR A 160 4.07 7.27 19.74
C TYR A 160 3.17 8.44 19.34
N GLY A 161 3.62 9.68 19.61
CA GLY A 161 2.88 10.88 19.26
C GLY A 161 1.64 11.10 20.12
N GLU A 162 1.66 10.63 21.37
CA GLU A 162 0.61 10.83 22.38
C GLU A 162 1.14 11.40 23.70
N ASP A 163 0.33 12.26 24.35
CA ASP A 163 0.54 12.67 25.74
C ASP A 163 0.01 11.61 26.74
N SER A 164 0.14 11.89 28.03
CA SER A 164 -0.29 10.98 29.11
C SER A 164 -1.80 10.70 29.15
N ILE A 165 -2.61 11.46 28.41
CA ILE A 165 -4.08 11.32 28.33
C ILE A 165 -4.49 10.77 26.95
N GLY A 166 -3.53 10.40 26.08
CA GLY A 166 -3.78 9.86 24.75
C GLY A 166 -4.09 10.92 23.68
N LYS A 167 -3.82 12.19 23.96
CA LYS A 167 -4.01 13.26 22.97
C LYS A 167 -2.79 13.35 22.07
N GLY A 168 -3.02 13.57 20.78
CA GLY A 168 -1.94 13.70 19.80
C GLY A 168 -0.98 14.86 20.11
N VAL A 169 0.32 14.56 20.17
CA VAL A 169 1.40 15.57 20.24
C VAL A 169 2.09 15.73 18.88
N PRO A 170 2.74 16.88 18.63
CA PRO A 170 3.53 17.07 17.41
C PRO A 170 4.62 16.01 17.27
N LEU A 171 4.72 15.41 16.08
CA LEU A 171 5.76 14.45 15.76
C LEU A 171 7.10 15.17 15.49
N PRO A 172 8.25 14.50 15.76
CA PRO A 172 9.57 14.93 15.34
C PRO A 172 9.62 15.24 13.84
N ARG A 173 10.54 16.12 13.44
CA ARG A 173 10.63 16.61 12.05
C ARG A 173 10.94 15.47 11.08
N GLU A 174 11.70 14.49 11.53
CA GLU A 174 12.06 13.28 10.81
C GLU A 174 10.81 12.48 10.41
N LEU A 175 9.77 12.51 11.26
CA LEU A 175 8.50 11.80 11.08
C LEU A 175 7.38 12.68 10.48
N ALA A 176 7.73 13.82 9.88
CA ALA A 176 6.74 14.76 9.35
C ALA A 176 5.88 14.18 8.22
N TYR A 177 6.35 13.14 7.54
CA TYR A 177 5.63 12.44 6.47
C TYR A 177 4.45 11.59 6.97
N LEU A 178 4.29 11.42 8.29
CA LEU A 178 3.18 10.68 8.89
C LEU A 178 1.89 11.51 9.06
N LYS A 179 1.97 12.84 8.84
CA LYS A 179 0.86 13.79 8.96
C LYS A 179 -0.25 13.54 7.95
#